data_AF-A0A482VE49-F1
#
_entry.id   AF-A0A482VE49-F1
#
_cell.length_a   1.000
_cell.length_b   1.000
_cell.length_c   1.000
_cell.angle_alpha   90.00
_cell.angle_beta   90.00
_cell.angle_gamma   90.00
#
_symmetry.space_group_name_H-M   'P 1'
#
loop_
_entity.id
_entity.type
_entity.pdbx_description
1 polymer ?
#
loop_
_entity_poly.entity_id
_entity_poly.type
_entity_poly.pdbx_seq_one_letter_code
_entity_poly.pdbx_strand_id
1 'polypeptide(L)'
;MAQEIQRKLEETEVKTRELEERGVSVEKALRGEDSNRYSKEEPELLQEWFDLMRDRTELRRYERELMVRAQELELEDRHARLQHELRERLENDDQKTEEEVEIEGSIINEMMEIVAKRDSLIALLEEDRLRCLTRRRGSAPHPTNQPREHLKISIVACLLLLISYVSWGFVLHWGLSNFDLL
;
A
#
# COMPACT_ATOMS: atom_id res chain seq x y z
N MET A 1 -18.91 15.10 7.94
CA MET A 1 -18.20 13.88 7.51
C MET A 1 -16.99 14.20 6.64
N ALA A 2 -17.14 14.95 5.54
CA ALA A 2 -16.01 15.34 4.68
C ALA A 2 -14.85 16.03 5.44
N GLN A 3 -15.16 17.01 6.30
CA GLN A 3 -14.16 17.68 7.15
C GLN A 3 -13.39 16.72 8.08
N GLU A 4 -14.05 15.67 8.56
CA GLU A 4 -13.40 14.69 9.45
C GLU A 4 -12.45 13.78 8.68
N ILE A 5 -12.80 13.39 7.44
CA ILE A 5 -11.92 12.62 6.56
C ILE A 5 -10.70 13.44 6.18
N GLN A 6 -10.91 14.71 5.81
CA GLN A 6 -9.82 15.63 5.48
C GLN A 6 -8.82 15.76 6.63
N ARG A 7 -9.33 16.00 7.86
CA ARG A 7 -8.48 16.04 9.05
C ARG A 7 -7.70 14.74 9.24
N LYS A 8 -8.34 13.58 9.08
CA LYS A 8 -7.69 12.27 9.22
C LYS A 8 -6.63 12.01 8.14
N LEU A 9 -6.82 12.51 6.93
CA LEU A 9 -5.82 12.45 5.85
C LEU A 9 -4.59 13.29 6.21
N GLU A 10 -4.79 14.52 6.68
CA GLU A 10 -3.70 15.40 7.16
C GLU A 10 -2.94 14.77 8.33
N GLU A 11 -3.66 14.19 9.30
CA GLU A 11 -3.05 13.43 10.42
C GLU A 11 -2.21 12.23 9.91
N THR A 12 -2.65 11.57 8.84
CA THR A 12 -1.97 10.41 8.25
C THR A 12 -0.71 10.82 7.49
N GLU A 13 -0.73 11.98 6.82
CA GLU A 13 0.43 12.57 6.15
C GLU A 13 1.53 12.92 7.17
N VAL A 14 1.16 13.56 8.29
CA VAL A 14 2.11 13.90 9.36
C VAL A 14 2.75 12.63 9.93
N LYS A 15 1.96 11.60 10.24
CA LYS A 15 2.47 10.31 10.73
C LYS A 15 3.38 9.62 9.72
N THR A 16 3.10 9.77 8.42
CA THR A 16 3.95 9.19 7.37
C THR A 16 5.33 9.83 7.39
N ARG A 17 5.39 11.16 7.50
CA ARG A 17 6.66 11.89 7.62
C ARG A 17 7.43 11.49 8.88
N GLU A 18 6.75 11.37 10.02
CA GLU A 18 7.38 10.92 11.28
C GLU A 18 7.97 9.51 11.17
N LEU A 19 7.26 8.57 10.52
CA LEU A 19 7.76 7.21 10.29
C LEU A 19 8.96 7.21 9.32
N GLU A 20 8.96 8.08 8.31
CA GLU A 20 10.09 8.24 7.38
C GLU A 20 11.32 8.79 8.09
N GLU A 21 11.18 9.84 8.90
CA GLU A 21 12.29 10.41 9.69
C GLU A 21 12.89 9.37 10.65
N ARG A 22 12.04 8.61 11.35
CA ARG A 22 12.48 7.49 12.21
C ARG A 22 13.17 6.39 11.39
N GLY A 23 12.62 6.05 10.23
CA GLY A 23 13.20 5.07 9.30
C GLY A 23 14.60 5.45 8.84
N VAL A 24 14.82 6.72 8.50
CA VAL A 24 16.14 7.25 8.12
C VAL A 24 17.11 7.14 9.30
N SER A 25 16.67 7.43 10.53
CA SER A 25 17.52 7.29 11.72
C SER A 25 17.93 5.84 11.97
N VAL A 26 16.99 4.90 11.85
CA VAL A 26 17.27 3.46 12.02
C VAL A 26 18.19 2.93 10.91
N GLU A 27 17.99 3.38 9.66
CA GLU A 27 18.87 3.01 8.55
C GLU A 27 20.31 3.51 8.76
N LYS A 28 20.48 4.76 9.18
CA LYS A 28 21.80 5.34 9.49
C LYS A 28 22.51 4.60 10.62
N ALA A 29 21.77 4.22 11.66
CA ALA A 29 22.30 3.43 12.76
C ALA A 29 22.72 2.02 12.31
N LEU A 30 21.92 1.34 11.48
CA LEU A 30 22.25 0.03 10.91
C LEU A 30 23.47 0.07 9.99
N ARG A 31 23.72 1.19 9.30
CA ARG A 31 24.92 1.39 8.46
C ARG A 31 26.18 1.74 9.26
N GLY A 32 26.07 1.99 10.56
CA GLY A 32 27.19 2.42 11.41
C GLY A 32 27.64 3.86 11.18
N GLU A 33 26.82 4.68 10.52
CA GLU A 33 27.12 6.09 10.24
C GLU A 33 26.88 7.00 11.48
N ASP A 34 26.14 6.50 12.48
CA ASP A 34 25.81 7.25 13.69
C ASP A 34 26.88 7.07 14.79
N SER A 35 27.85 7.99 14.83
CA SER A 35 28.99 7.94 15.77
C SER A 35 28.69 8.52 17.16
N ASN A 36 27.45 8.95 17.45
CA ASN A 36 27.12 9.60 18.72
C ASN A 36 26.07 8.83 19.52
N ARG A 37 26.54 8.27 20.65
CA ARG A 37 25.81 7.75 21.81
C ARG A 37 25.16 6.37 21.68
N TYR A 38 25.80 5.41 22.37
CA TYR A 38 25.17 4.25 22.99
C TYR A 38 24.34 3.37 22.04
N SER A 39 25.07 2.67 21.17
CA SER A 39 24.94 1.25 20.86
C SER A 39 23.58 0.61 21.22
N LYS A 40 22.50 0.95 20.51
CA LYS A 40 21.45 -0.06 20.33
C LYS A 40 22.09 -1.26 19.66
N GLU A 41 21.94 -2.42 20.26
CA GLU A 41 22.45 -3.64 19.64
C GLU A 41 21.73 -3.84 18.30
N GLU A 42 22.44 -4.36 17.29
CA GLU A 42 21.88 -4.72 15.98
C GLU A 42 20.48 -5.41 16.07
N PRO A 43 20.23 -6.37 16.98
CA PRO A 43 18.89 -6.95 17.17
C PRO A 43 17.80 -5.93 17.57
N GLU A 44 18.12 -4.91 18.36
CA GLU A 44 17.16 -3.87 18.77
C GLU A 44 16.83 -2.92 17.62
N LEU A 45 17.82 -2.59 16.78
CA LEU A 45 17.61 -1.78 15.58
C LEU A 45 16.78 -2.53 14.54
N LEU A 46 17.04 -3.83 14.36
CA LEU A 46 16.24 -4.69 13.48
C LEU A 46 14.80 -4.82 13.98
N GLN A 47 14.60 -4.96 15.30
CA GLN A 47 13.26 -4.99 15.89
C GLN A 47 12.52 -3.66 15.62
N GLU A 48 13.17 -2.53 15.85
CA GLU A 48 12.58 -1.22 15.55
C GLU A 48 12.29 -1.04 14.05
N TRP A 49 13.17 -1.54 13.18
CA TRP A 49 12.94 -1.55 11.74
C TRP A 49 11.72 -2.40 11.34
N PHE A 50 11.53 -3.57 11.94
CA PHE A 50 10.34 -4.40 11.72
C PHE A 50 9.07 -3.69 12.19
N ASP A 51 9.12 -3.03 13.35
CA ASP A 51 8.01 -2.26 13.89
C ASP A 51 7.67 -1.07 12.95
N LEU A 52 8.67 -0.33 12.48
CA LEU A 52 8.48 0.74 11.48
C LEU A 52 7.87 0.23 10.16
N MET A 53 8.33 -0.93 9.68
CA MET A 53 7.77 -1.55 8.46
C MET A 53 6.31 -1.99 8.65
N ARG A 54 5.96 -2.52 9.82
CA ARG A 54 4.57 -2.85 10.18
C ARG A 54 3.72 -1.58 10.24
N ASP A 55 4.15 -0.59 11.01
CA ASP A 55 3.42 0.66 11.24
C ASP A 55 3.21 1.41 9.91
N ARG A 56 4.22 1.47 9.04
CA ARG A 56 4.10 2.04 7.68
C ARG A 56 3.12 1.26 6.81
N THR A 57 3.08 -0.06 6.95
CA THR A 57 2.14 -0.90 6.18
C THR A 57 0.71 -0.69 6.65
N GLU A 58 0.48 -0.55 7.97
CA GLU A 58 -0.83 -0.25 8.54
C GLU A 58 -1.29 1.16 8.20
N LEU A 59 -0.39 2.14 8.29
CA LEU A 59 -0.69 3.54 7.95
C LEU A 59 -1.08 3.69 6.48
N ARG A 60 -0.39 3.03 5.54
CA ARG A 60 -0.76 3.02 4.12
C ARG A 60 -2.11 2.36 3.85
N ARG A 61 -2.52 1.37 4.63
CA ARG A 61 -3.86 0.78 4.51
C ARG A 61 -4.92 1.75 4.99
N TYR A 62 -4.68 2.40 6.12
CA TYR A 62 -5.58 3.40 6.68
C TYR A 62 -5.75 4.61 5.74
N GLU A 63 -4.66 5.09 5.14
CA GLU A 63 -4.68 6.15 4.13
C GLU A 63 -5.57 5.79 2.93
N ARG A 64 -5.43 4.56 2.40
CA ARG A 64 -6.27 4.07 1.29
C ARG A 64 -7.73 4.00 1.67
N GLU A 65 -8.05 3.54 2.88
CA GLU A 65 -9.43 3.51 3.38
C GLU A 65 -10.03 4.91 3.47
N LEU A 66 -9.25 5.88 3.94
CA LEU A 66 -9.67 7.29 3.98
C LEU A 66 -9.90 7.88 2.59
N MET A 67 -9.03 7.59 1.62
CA MET A 67 -9.21 8.02 0.24
C MET A 67 -10.48 7.44 -0.40
N VAL A 68 -10.76 6.15 -0.18
CA VAL A 68 -12.00 5.53 -0.66
C VAL A 68 -13.22 6.17 -0.01
N ARG A 69 -13.20 6.39 1.31
CA ARG A 69 -14.28 7.08 2.03
C ARG A 69 -14.49 8.52 1.53
N ALA A 70 -13.43 9.23 1.17
CA ALA A 70 -13.54 10.57 0.59
C ALA A 70 -14.27 10.52 -0.77
N GLN A 71 -13.90 9.56 -1.62
CA GLN A 71 -14.49 9.38 -2.94
C GLN A 71 -15.95 8.91 -2.85
N GLU A 72 -16.29 8.04 -1.89
CA GLU A 72 -17.69 7.66 -1.60
C GLU A 72 -18.55 8.88 -1.26
N LEU A 73 -18.06 9.78 -0.40
CA LEU A 73 -18.78 11.01 -0.04
C LEU A 73 -18.99 11.94 -1.25
N GLU A 74 -17.99 12.08 -2.12
CA GLU A 74 -18.12 12.89 -3.33
C GLU A 74 -19.18 12.31 -4.28
N LEU A 75 -19.17 10.99 -4.45
CA LEU A 75 -20.19 10.28 -5.22
C LEU A 75 -21.58 10.38 -4.58
N GLU A 76 -21.70 10.41 -3.25
CA GLU A 76 -22.96 10.64 -2.51
C GLU A 76 -23.52 12.04 -2.74
N ASP A 77 -22.68 13.05 -2.61
CA ASP A 77 -23.06 14.43 -2.87
C ASP A 77 -23.50 14.61 -4.34
N ARG A 78 -22.74 14.07 -5.30
CA ARG A 78 -23.11 14.12 -6.72
C ARG A 78 -24.43 13.41 -7.00
N HIS A 79 -24.63 12.22 -6.45
CA HIS A 79 -25.88 11.48 -6.61
C HIS A 79 -27.08 12.23 -6.05
N ALA A 80 -26.93 12.89 -4.89
CA ALA A 80 -27.99 13.69 -4.28
C ALA A 80 -28.37 14.91 -5.15
N ARG A 81 -27.37 15.60 -5.75
CA ARG A 81 -27.61 16.71 -6.68
C ARG A 81 -28.35 16.26 -7.93
N LEU A 82 -27.93 15.15 -8.54
CA LEU A 82 -28.59 14.57 -9.72
C LEU A 82 -30.02 14.14 -9.41
N GLN A 83 -30.27 13.53 -8.24
CA GLN A 83 -31.62 13.19 -7.81
C GLN A 83 -32.52 14.42 -7.65
N HIS A 84 -31.99 15.50 -7.09
CA HIS A 84 -32.74 16.75 -6.95
C HIS A 84 -33.08 17.36 -8.30
N GLU A 85 -32.09 17.46 -9.21
CA GLU A 85 -32.29 17.96 -10.57
C GLU A 85 -33.34 17.14 -11.33
N LEU A 86 -33.28 15.81 -11.22
CA LEU A 86 -34.27 14.94 -11.85
C LEU A 86 -35.67 15.17 -11.30
N ARG A 87 -35.82 15.35 -9.97
CA ARG A 87 -37.13 15.65 -9.36
C ARG A 87 -37.71 16.96 -9.86
N GLU A 88 -36.91 18.03 -9.87
CA GLU A 88 -37.36 19.34 -10.36
C GLU A 88 -37.82 19.27 -11.83
N ARG A 89 -37.14 18.48 -12.66
CA ARG A 89 -37.54 18.26 -14.06
C ARG A 89 -38.79 17.41 -14.20
N LEU A 90 -38.94 16.36 -13.39
CA LEU A 90 -40.12 15.50 -13.38
C LEU A 90 -41.36 16.17 -12.81
N GLU A 91 -41.21 17.16 -11.92
CA GLU A 91 -42.33 17.95 -11.37
C GLU A 91 -42.96 18.91 -12.40
N ASN A 92 -42.26 19.18 -13.51
CA ASN A 92 -42.84 19.90 -14.65
C ASN A 92 -43.67 18.92 -15.51
N ASP A 93 -44.99 18.99 -15.37
CA ASP A 93 -45.97 18.10 -16.04
C ASP A 93 -46.39 18.60 -17.45
N ASP A 94 -45.63 19.55 -18.01
CA ASP A 94 -45.83 20.03 -19.39
C ASP A 94 -45.42 18.96 -20.42
N GLN A 95 -45.88 19.11 -21.67
CA GLN A 95 -45.45 18.23 -22.76
C GLN A 95 -43.94 18.36 -22.97
N LYS A 96 -43.20 17.39 -22.43
CA LYS A 96 -41.75 17.33 -22.54
C LYS A 96 -41.32 17.24 -23.99
N THR A 97 -40.36 18.08 -24.36
CA THR A 97 -39.67 18.00 -25.64
C THR A 97 -38.77 16.77 -25.68
N GLU A 98 -38.43 16.29 -26.88
CA GLU A 98 -37.49 15.17 -27.06
C GLU A 98 -36.13 15.48 -26.39
N GLU A 99 -35.68 16.74 -26.46
CA GLU A 99 -34.46 17.22 -25.80
C GLU A 99 -34.56 17.10 -24.26
N GLU A 100 -35.69 17.43 -23.65
CA GLU A 100 -35.88 17.31 -22.19
C GLU A 100 -35.86 15.85 -21.74
N VAL A 101 -36.46 14.95 -22.52
CA VAL A 101 -36.42 13.50 -22.27
C VAL A 101 -35.00 12.95 -22.40
N GLU A 102 -34.22 13.41 -23.38
CA GLU A 102 -32.81 13.03 -23.53
C GLU A 102 -31.97 13.48 -22.33
N ILE A 103 -32.21 14.69 -21.81
CA ILE A 103 -31.48 15.19 -20.63
C ILE A 103 -31.83 14.36 -19.38
N GLU A 104 -33.11 14.04 -19.17
CA GLU A 104 -33.51 13.14 -18.07
C GLU A 104 -32.85 11.76 -18.19
N GLY A 105 -32.76 11.22 -19.41
CA GLY A 105 -32.04 9.99 -19.69
C GLY A 105 -30.55 10.08 -19.38
N SER A 106 -29.90 11.20 -19.70
CA SER A 106 -28.50 11.47 -19.38
C SER A 106 -28.26 11.52 -17.86
N ILE A 107 -29.14 12.19 -17.11
CA ILE A 107 -29.07 12.25 -15.64
C ILE A 107 -29.17 10.84 -15.04
N ILE A 108 -30.09 10.01 -15.52
CA ILE A 108 -30.25 8.62 -15.06
C ILE A 108 -29.00 7.80 -15.39
N ASN A 109 -28.42 7.95 -16.59
CA ASN A 109 -27.18 7.28 -16.96
C ASN A 109 -26.03 7.65 -16.03
N GLU A 110 -25.84 8.94 -15.74
CA GLU A 110 -24.80 9.39 -14.81
C GLU A 110 -25.03 8.82 -13.39
N MET A 111 -26.28 8.76 -12.93
CA MET A 111 -26.62 8.12 -11.65
C MET A 111 -26.24 6.63 -11.63
N MET A 112 -26.45 5.89 -12.73
CA MET A 112 -26.02 4.48 -12.85
C MET A 112 -24.50 4.34 -12.83
N GLU A 113 -23.78 5.23 -13.51
CA GLU A 113 -22.31 5.25 -13.45
C GLU A 113 -21.78 5.48 -12.04
N ILE A 114 -22.43 6.35 -11.26
CA ILE A 114 -22.05 6.60 -9.86
C ILE A 114 -22.20 5.33 -9.02
N VAL A 115 -23.28 4.57 -9.21
CA VAL A 115 -23.49 3.29 -8.51
C VAL A 115 -22.37 2.30 -8.88
N ALA A 116 -22.08 2.15 -10.18
CA ALA A 116 -21.01 1.27 -10.64
C ALA A 116 -19.62 1.69 -10.08
N LYS A 117 -19.35 3.00 -10.00
CA LYS A 117 -18.13 3.53 -9.38
C LYS A 117 -18.03 3.16 -7.89
N ARG A 118 -19.12 3.29 -7.12
CA ARG A 118 -19.13 2.83 -5.71
C ARG A 118 -18.91 1.33 -5.57
N ASP A 119 -19.52 0.52 -6.44
CA ASP A 119 -19.32 -0.94 -6.43
C ASP A 119 -17.84 -1.30 -6.66
N SER A 120 -17.17 -0.60 -7.58
CA SER A 120 -15.73 -0.78 -7.83
C SER A 120 -14.86 -0.38 -6.64
N LEU A 121 -15.24 0.65 -5.88
CA LEU A 121 -14.53 1.07 -4.66
C LEU A 121 -14.67 0.03 -3.54
N ILE A 122 -15.85 -0.55 -3.36
CA ILE A 122 -16.09 -1.64 -2.42
C ILE A 122 -15.25 -2.86 -2.80
N ALA A 123 -15.21 -3.21 -4.09
CA ALA A 123 -14.41 -4.33 -4.58
C ALA A 123 -12.91 -4.10 -4.33
N LEU A 124 -12.41 -2.87 -4.51
CA LEU A 124 -11.02 -2.51 -4.24
C LEU A 124 -10.65 -2.69 -2.75
N LEU A 125 -11.52 -2.24 -1.82
CA LEU A 125 -11.31 -2.41 -0.38
C LEU A 125 -11.33 -3.89 0.03
N GLU A 126 -12.25 -4.67 -0.54
CA GLU A 126 -12.34 -6.10 -0.27
C GLU A 126 -11.12 -6.86 -0.81
N GLU A 127 -10.65 -6.51 -2.01
CA GLU A 127 -9.40 -7.07 -2.57
C GLU A 127 -8.20 -6.75 -1.67
N ASP A 128 -8.10 -5.50 -1.19
CA ASP A 128 -7.03 -5.13 -0.27
C ASP A 128 -7.15 -5.93 1.03
N ARG A 129 -8.35 -6.05 1.62
CA ARG A 129 -8.61 -6.88 2.81
C ARG A 129 -8.18 -8.34 2.61
N LEU A 130 -8.48 -8.93 1.45
CA LEU A 130 -8.11 -10.31 1.11
C LEU A 130 -6.59 -10.47 0.91
N ARG A 131 -5.93 -9.51 0.25
CA ARG A 131 -4.46 -9.48 0.14
C ARG A 131 -3.80 -9.40 1.51
N CYS A 132 -4.35 -8.57 2.39
CA CYS A 132 -3.91 -8.42 3.76
C CYS A 132 -4.04 -9.72 4.58
N LEU A 133 -5.18 -10.40 4.46
CA LEU A 133 -5.43 -11.69 5.11
C LEU A 133 -4.53 -12.79 4.56
N THR A 134 -4.29 -12.82 3.25
CA THR A 134 -3.39 -13.78 2.60
C THR A 134 -1.96 -13.58 3.07
N ARG A 135 -1.52 -12.31 3.18
CA ARG A 135 -0.21 -11.98 3.75
C ARG A 135 -0.09 -12.40 5.21
N ARG A 136 -1.15 -12.24 6.02
CA ARG A 136 -1.20 -12.72 7.41
C ARG A 136 -1.24 -14.25 7.52
N ARG A 137 -1.91 -14.95 6.60
CA ARG A 137 -1.96 -16.41 6.53
C ARG A 137 -0.62 -17.02 6.10
N GLY A 138 0.09 -16.37 5.18
CA GLY A 138 1.46 -16.75 4.81
C GLY A 138 2.48 -16.53 5.94
N SER A 139 2.12 -15.78 6.98
CA SER A 139 2.93 -15.53 8.18
C SER A 139 2.40 -16.24 9.45
N ALA A 140 1.32 -17.02 9.37
CA ALA A 140 0.84 -17.77 10.53
C ALA A 140 1.78 -18.97 10.77
N PRO A 141 2.37 -19.14 11.97
CA PRO A 141 3.13 -20.34 12.26
C PRO A 141 2.14 -21.51 12.32
N HIS A 142 2.33 -22.47 11.40
CA HIS A 142 1.62 -23.73 11.45
C HIS A 142 1.94 -24.42 12.79
N PRO A 143 0.95 -24.84 13.61
CA PRO A 143 1.25 -25.69 14.75
C PRO A 143 1.43 -27.11 14.21
N THR A 144 2.62 -27.40 13.70
CA THR A 144 3.03 -28.77 13.40
C THR A 144 4.31 -29.06 14.17
N ASN A 145 4.17 -29.96 15.15
CA ASN A 145 5.28 -30.67 15.77
C ASN A 145 6.04 -31.42 14.66
N GLN A 146 7.06 -30.81 14.06
CA GLN A 146 7.99 -31.50 13.17
C GLN A 146 9.36 -30.77 13.16
N PRO A 147 10.49 -31.49 13.28
CA PRO A 147 11.79 -30.88 13.55
C PRO A 147 12.32 -30.08 12.35
N ARG A 148 13.09 -29.04 12.69
CA ARG A 148 13.49 -27.92 11.82
C ARG A 148 14.31 -28.34 10.59
N GLU A 149 13.66 -28.41 9.43
CA GLU A 149 14.33 -28.52 8.11
C GLU A 149 14.56 -27.15 7.42
N HIS A 150 13.86 -26.09 7.85
CA HIS A 150 13.90 -24.75 7.23
C HIS A 150 15.23 -24.01 7.41
N LEU A 151 16.00 -24.34 8.46
CA LEU A 151 17.30 -23.70 8.72
C LEU A 151 18.39 -24.22 7.76
N LYS A 152 18.25 -25.45 7.24
CA LYS A 152 19.21 -26.03 6.28
C LYS A 152 19.11 -25.38 4.91
N ILE A 153 17.90 -25.03 4.47
CA ILE A 153 17.66 -24.41 3.15
C ILE A 153 18.28 -23.00 3.09
N SER A 154 18.20 -22.25 4.18
CA SER A 154 18.80 -20.91 4.27
C SER A 154 20.34 -20.97 4.27
N ILE A 155 20.94 -21.96 4.96
CA ILE A 155 22.39 -22.16 4.97
C ILE A 155 22.89 -22.62 3.59
N VAL A 156 22.18 -23.52 2.90
CA VAL A 156 22.55 -23.97 1.55
C VAL A 156 22.44 -22.82 0.54
N ALA A 157 21.43 -21.95 0.64
CA ALA A 157 21.32 -20.76 -0.20
C ALA A 157 22.47 -19.77 0.04
N CYS A 158 22.87 -19.54 1.30
CA CYS A 158 24.03 -18.72 1.64
C CYS A 158 25.36 -19.32 1.16
N LEU A 159 25.54 -20.64 1.26
CA LEU A 159 26.74 -21.31 0.76
C LEU A 159 26.83 -21.27 -0.77
N LEU A 160 25.72 -21.41 -1.49
CA LEU A 160 25.71 -21.28 -2.96
C LEU A 160 26.01 -19.85 -3.41
N LEU A 161 25.48 -18.84 -2.71
CA LEU A 161 25.82 -17.44 -2.96
C LEU A 161 27.31 -17.16 -2.68
N LEU A 162 27.87 -17.70 -1.59
CA LEU A 162 29.30 -17.58 -1.27
C LEU A 162 30.20 -18.28 -2.30
N ILE A 163 29.85 -19.49 -2.75
CA ILE A 163 30.60 -20.21 -3.80
C ILE A 163 30.54 -19.45 -5.12
N SER A 164 29.39 -18.85 -5.45
CA SER A 164 29.27 -18.00 -6.65
C SER A 164 30.11 -16.74 -6.56
N TYR A 165 30.19 -16.12 -5.37
CA TYR A 165 30.97 -14.90 -5.12
C TYR A 165 32.48 -15.15 -5.14
N VAL A 166 32.94 -16.28 -4.57
CA VAL A 166 34.35 -16.70 -4.62
C VAL A 166 34.76 -17.13 -6.03
N SER A 167 33.87 -17.81 -6.78
CA SER A 167 34.13 -18.19 -8.17
C SER A 167 34.17 -16.96 -9.10
N TRP A 168 33.32 -15.96 -8.89
CA TRP A 168 33.37 -14.69 -9.63
C TRP A 168 34.60 -13.85 -9.23
N GLY A 169 35.00 -13.86 -7.96
CA GLY A 169 36.25 -13.25 -7.51
C GLY A 169 37.48 -13.90 -8.16
N PHE A 170 37.48 -15.22 -8.33
CA PHE A 170 38.54 -15.94 -9.03
C PHE A 170 38.57 -15.60 -10.52
N VAL A 171 37.41 -15.48 -11.18
CA VAL A 171 37.30 -15.08 -12.60
C VAL A 171 37.72 -13.62 -12.82
N LEU A 172 37.40 -12.69 -11.92
CA LEU A 172 37.90 -11.31 -12.00
C LEU A 172 39.41 -11.23 -11.72
N HIS A 173 39.93 -11.98 -10.76
CA HIS A 173 41.36 -11.96 -10.41
C HIS A 173 42.24 -12.66 -11.47
N TRP A 174 41.76 -13.75 -12.11
CA TRP A 174 42.47 -14.40 -13.23
C TRP A 174 42.20 -13.75 -14.59
N GLY A 175 41.08 -13.06 -14.75
CA GLY A 175 40.72 -12.30 -15.95
C GLY A 175 41.52 -11.02 -16.15
N LEU A 176 41.97 -10.38 -15.05
CA LEU A 176 42.89 -9.24 -15.10
C LEU A 176 44.37 -9.65 -15.26
N SER A 177 44.76 -10.89 -14.95
CA SER A 177 46.15 -11.36 -15.17
C SER A 177 46.40 -12.02 -16.54
N ASN A 178 45.37 -12.30 -17.36
CA ASN A 178 45.54 -12.84 -18.72
C ASN A 178 45.35 -11.80 -19.83
N PHE A 179 45.17 -10.51 -19.49
CA PHE A 179 45.08 -9.42 -20.46
C PHE A 179 46.34 -8.54 -20.49
N ASP A 180 47.50 -9.10 -20.15
CA ASP A 180 48.83 -8.49 -20.33
C ASP A 180 49.78 -9.41 -21.12
N LEU A 181 49.24 -10.32 -21.94
CA LEU A 181 50.03 -11.19 -22.84
C LEU A 181 49.30 -11.48 -24.17
N LEU A 182 48.84 -10.41 -24.83
CA LEU A 182 48.56 -10.36 -26.26
C LEU A 182 48.99 -9.01 -26.83
#